data_AF-A0A494YC96-F1
#
_entry.id   AF-A0A494YC96-F1
#
_cell.length_a   1.000
_cell.length_b   1.000
_cell.length_c   1.000
_cell.angle_alpha   90.00
_cell.angle_beta   90.00
_cell.angle_gamma   90.00
#
_symmetry.space_group_name_H-M   'P 1'
#
loop_
_entity.id
_entity.type
_entity.pdbx_description
1 polymer ?
#
loop_
_entity_poly.entity_id
_entity_poly.type
_entity_poly.pdbx_seq_one_letter_code
_entity_poly.pdbx_strand_id
1 'polypeptide(L)'
;MGIFVEKVVKAGGIVGEDCDYTDLKTALDDITDNSAQKRYVLRILNGTYDVSNDGNLYLGLKNYVELVGQSRGGVRIVKRDDDYSDAKNVFDTAYYGQRIEYAALRNLTIVSYNLKAPVHIDDEYLQGTIELVDCTLINENTPDMGNYRNGLACGLRQDQRVVARGVHSNGMLWMHNGFDSYAGEGCRFELYNCISPFIVIGELITYGNDTVIVEGCRAEFLRYLYIKGVAVQRLRSYVQSSFSFELRGNSIDYVEAVTTSDLGYTSIPTAFDELCEGKWSISDPSIHRFVRNNGKADIGKGSLVSQDGDGVKRWTPGDLLYGTAMDAIPPGDYGIVQDRGIVFISAHPDAELAENEPVELDSSGRAVRQGNGAKVGEAKGWYTHGDRLLKVKLM
;
A
#
# COMPACT_ATOMS: atom_id res chain seq x y z
N MET A 1 38.13 -1.66 -6.07
CA MET A 1 37.49 -2.52 -5.05
C MET A 1 37.05 -1.60 -3.93
N GLY A 2 35.76 -1.55 -3.61
CA GLY A 2 35.28 -0.76 -2.47
C GLY A 2 35.69 -1.38 -1.13
N ILE A 3 35.85 -0.54 -0.11
CA ILE A 3 36.09 -0.94 1.27
C ILE A 3 34.73 -1.28 1.90
N PHE A 4 34.66 -2.42 2.57
CA PHE A 4 33.51 -2.81 3.38
C PHE A 4 33.93 -2.84 4.85
N VAL A 5 33.20 -2.12 5.70
CA VAL A 5 33.44 -2.06 7.14
C VAL A 5 32.24 -2.64 7.86
N GLU A 6 32.45 -3.70 8.63
CA GLU A 6 31.44 -4.24 9.52
C GLU A 6 31.61 -3.64 10.93
N LYS A 7 30.49 -3.30 11.57
CA LYS A 7 30.40 -2.91 12.98
C LYS A 7 29.29 -3.69 13.66
N VAL A 8 29.52 -4.13 14.89
CA VAL A 8 28.60 -4.98 15.65
C VAL A 8 27.89 -4.17 16.73
N VAL A 9 26.56 -4.21 16.73
CA VAL A 9 25.75 -3.58 17.77
C VAL A 9 25.05 -4.65 18.61
N LYS A 10 25.23 -4.64 19.93
CA LYS A 10 24.61 -5.62 20.86
C LYS A 10 23.99 -4.92 22.07
N ALA A 11 22.67 -4.94 22.18
CA ALA A 11 21.97 -4.41 23.35
C ALA A 11 22.45 -5.13 24.63
N GLY A 12 22.91 -4.36 25.62
CA GLY A 12 23.45 -4.91 26.87
C GLY A 12 24.77 -5.68 26.74
N GLY A 13 25.47 -5.56 25.60
CA GLY A 13 26.81 -6.11 25.40
C GLY A 13 27.92 -5.33 26.12
N ILE A 14 29.15 -5.80 25.97
CA ILE A 14 30.37 -5.16 26.49
C ILE A 14 31.24 -4.74 25.29
N VAL A 15 31.41 -3.42 25.14
CA VAL A 15 32.19 -2.83 24.03
C VAL A 15 33.63 -3.30 24.08
N GLY A 16 34.16 -3.76 22.94
CA GLY A 16 35.52 -4.29 22.79
C GLY A 16 35.66 -5.79 23.13
N GLU A 17 34.62 -6.39 23.72
CA GLU A 17 34.57 -7.84 23.95
C GLU A 17 33.66 -8.53 22.94
N ASP A 18 32.39 -8.14 22.89
CA ASP A 18 31.37 -8.82 22.09
C ASP A 18 30.57 -7.89 21.15
N CYS A 19 30.87 -6.59 21.18
CA CYS A 19 30.31 -5.59 20.28
C CYS A 19 31.23 -4.38 20.10
N ASP A 20 31.00 -3.62 19.02
CA ASP A 20 31.58 -2.28 18.84
C ASP A 20 30.71 -1.23 19.55
N TYR A 21 29.40 -1.45 19.63
CA TYR A 21 28.44 -0.53 20.21
C TYR A 21 27.31 -1.26 20.95
N THR A 22 26.76 -0.63 21.98
CA THR A 22 25.54 -1.10 22.68
C THR A 22 24.28 -0.35 22.25
N ASP A 23 24.46 0.80 21.59
CA ASP A 23 23.41 1.73 21.18
C ASP A 23 23.47 1.95 19.65
N LEU A 24 22.31 1.90 19.00
CA LEU A 24 22.20 2.05 17.53
C LEU A 24 22.47 3.47 17.07
N LYS A 25 22.03 4.47 17.84
CA LYS A 25 22.22 5.87 17.45
C LYS A 25 23.71 6.20 17.45
N THR A 26 24.43 5.82 18.49
CA THR A 26 25.88 5.99 18.61
C THR A 26 26.61 5.29 17.47
N ALA A 27 26.23 4.04 17.16
CA ALA A 27 26.81 3.29 16.05
C ALA A 27 26.60 3.99 14.69
N LEU A 28 25.41 4.55 14.46
CA LEU A 28 25.11 5.32 13.26
C LEU A 28 25.91 6.62 13.25
N ASP A 29 25.88 7.41 14.31
CA ASP A 29 26.53 8.72 14.42
C ASP A 29 28.04 8.66 14.14
N ASP A 30 28.72 7.62 14.63
CA ASP A 30 30.17 7.40 14.43
C ASP A 30 30.57 7.20 12.96
N ILE A 31 29.64 6.77 12.10
CA ILE A 31 29.89 6.61 10.67
C ILE A 31 29.84 7.99 10.01
N THR A 32 31.02 8.56 9.73
CA THR A 32 31.14 9.93 9.17
C THR A 32 31.82 9.98 7.79
N ASP A 33 32.39 8.86 7.34
CA ASP A 33 33.20 8.78 6.11
C ASP A 33 32.71 7.73 5.10
N ASN A 34 31.42 7.36 5.20
CA ASN A 34 30.72 6.52 4.24
C ASN A 34 30.69 7.16 2.84
N SER A 35 30.86 6.34 1.81
CA SER A 35 30.87 6.77 0.40
C SER A 35 30.61 5.58 -0.53
N ALA A 36 30.46 5.83 -1.83
CA ALA A 36 30.31 4.77 -2.83
C ALA A 36 31.47 3.75 -2.80
N GLN A 37 32.66 4.20 -2.41
CA GLN A 37 33.87 3.39 -2.27
C GLN A 37 34.11 2.86 -0.85
N LYS A 38 33.34 3.31 0.16
CA LYS A 38 33.45 2.86 1.55
C LYS A 38 32.06 2.65 2.15
N ARG A 39 31.63 1.38 2.18
CA ARG A 39 30.31 0.98 2.66
C ARG A 39 30.40 0.41 4.07
N TYR A 40 29.35 0.64 4.86
CA TYR A 40 29.25 0.14 6.22
C TYR A 40 28.11 -0.86 6.36
N VAL A 41 28.34 -1.92 7.13
CA VAL A 41 27.31 -2.85 7.59
C VAL A 41 27.26 -2.79 9.11
N LEU A 42 26.14 -2.33 9.66
CA LEU A 42 25.83 -2.46 11.07
C LEU A 42 25.16 -3.82 11.29
N ARG A 43 25.92 -4.80 11.80
CA ARG A 43 25.39 -6.09 12.23
C ARG A 43 24.77 -5.96 13.61
N ILE A 44 23.45 -6.08 13.69
CA ILE A 44 22.68 -5.87 14.91
C ILE A 44 22.34 -7.24 15.49
N LEU A 45 22.85 -7.56 16.68
CA LEU A 45 22.58 -8.83 17.33
C LEU A 45 21.18 -8.86 17.95
N ASN A 46 20.66 -10.06 18.21
CA ASN A 46 19.33 -10.22 18.81
C ASN A 46 19.25 -9.44 20.15
N GLY A 47 18.17 -8.70 20.31
CA GLY A 47 17.99 -7.76 21.40
C GLY A 47 16.86 -6.77 21.11
N THR A 48 16.48 -6.02 22.13
CA THR A 48 15.57 -4.87 21.98
C THR A 48 16.39 -3.59 22.14
N TYR A 49 16.29 -2.72 21.14
CA TYR A 49 16.97 -1.43 21.06
C TYR A 49 15.91 -0.36 21.14
N ASP A 50 15.78 0.25 22.32
CA ASP A 50 14.82 1.30 22.58
C ASP A 50 15.46 2.66 22.29
N VAL A 51 14.91 3.37 21.32
CA VAL A 51 15.32 4.71 20.88
C VAL A 51 14.20 5.74 21.13
N SER A 52 13.32 5.44 22.08
CA SER A 52 12.25 6.32 22.55
C SER A 52 12.80 7.51 23.33
N ASN A 53 12.11 8.66 23.26
CA ASN A 53 12.36 9.83 24.10
C ASN A 53 13.82 10.32 24.16
N ASP A 54 14.60 10.04 23.12
CA ASP A 54 16.01 10.43 22.99
C ASP A 54 16.20 11.88 22.51
N GLY A 55 15.10 12.64 22.41
CA GLY A 55 15.05 14.00 21.87
C GLY A 55 15.14 14.07 20.35
N ASN A 56 15.34 12.95 19.65
CA ASN A 56 15.38 12.91 18.19
C ASN A 56 14.01 12.55 17.62
N LEU A 57 13.74 13.12 16.44
CA LEU A 57 12.52 12.81 15.70
C LEU A 57 12.57 11.39 15.10
N TYR A 58 13.76 10.86 14.84
CA TYR A 58 14.02 9.57 14.19
C TYR A 58 15.50 9.18 14.25
N LEU A 59 15.81 7.91 13.93
CA LEU A 59 17.13 7.46 13.51
C LEU A 59 17.31 7.74 12.02
N GLY A 60 18.38 8.42 11.63
CA GLY A 60 18.60 8.65 10.20
C GLY A 60 19.17 7.47 9.46
N LEU A 61 18.60 7.23 8.29
CA LEU A 61 19.27 6.44 7.26
C LEU A 61 20.50 7.21 6.77
N LYS A 62 21.61 6.50 6.60
CA LYS A 62 22.88 7.07 6.10
C LYS A 62 23.23 6.48 4.74
N ASN A 63 23.77 7.31 3.86
CA ASN A 63 24.19 6.88 2.53
C ASN A 63 25.26 5.76 2.64
N TYR A 64 25.15 4.71 1.84
CA TYR A 64 26.07 3.57 1.85
C TYR A 64 26.19 2.82 3.19
N VAL A 65 25.15 2.87 4.03
CA VAL A 65 25.06 2.11 5.29
C VAL A 65 23.91 1.11 5.21
N GLU A 66 24.20 -0.14 5.56
CA GLU A 66 23.21 -1.22 5.68
C GLU A 66 23.05 -1.62 7.15
N LEU A 67 21.81 -1.71 7.63
CA LEU A 67 21.49 -2.24 8.96
C LEU A 67 20.99 -3.67 8.78
N VAL A 68 21.71 -4.63 9.34
CA VAL A 68 21.43 -6.07 9.16
C VAL A 68 21.24 -6.71 10.52
N GLY A 69 19.99 -7.05 10.83
CA GLY A 69 19.67 -7.80 12.03
C GLY A 69 20.12 -9.26 11.94
N GLN A 70 20.54 -9.83 13.06
CA GLN A 70 20.87 -11.24 13.21
C GLN A 70 19.65 -12.13 12.85
N SER A 71 18.44 -11.67 13.18
CA SER A 71 17.20 -12.31 12.74
C SER A 71 16.03 -11.35 12.82
N ARG A 72 15.09 -11.44 11.85
CA ARG A 72 13.87 -10.61 11.79
C ARG A 72 13.09 -10.61 13.11
N GLY A 73 12.91 -11.78 13.73
CA GLY A 73 12.16 -11.92 14.99
C GLY A 73 12.97 -11.63 16.26
N GLY A 74 14.31 -11.67 16.18
CA GLY A 74 15.18 -11.50 17.35
C GLY A 74 15.72 -10.09 17.54
N VAL A 75 15.74 -9.26 16.49
CA VAL A 75 16.13 -7.85 16.58
C VAL A 75 14.89 -6.96 16.55
N ARG A 76 14.66 -6.21 17.64
CA ARG A 76 13.55 -5.25 17.76
C ARG A 76 14.09 -3.85 17.98
N ILE A 77 13.81 -2.93 17.05
CA ILE A 77 14.10 -1.50 17.18
C ILE A 77 12.79 -0.80 17.50
N VAL A 78 12.74 -0.08 18.61
CA VAL A 78 11.51 0.43 19.20
C VAL A 78 11.62 1.93 19.40
N LYS A 79 10.65 2.68 18.90
CA LYS A 79 10.45 4.10 19.25
C LYS A 79 9.01 4.34 19.65
N ARG A 80 8.81 4.83 20.86
CA ARG A 80 7.51 5.23 21.40
C ARG A 80 7.63 6.63 21.95
N ASP A 81 6.77 7.52 21.46
CA ASP A 81 6.74 8.89 21.92
C ASP A 81 5.40 9.18 22.61
N ASP A 82 5.40 10.11 23.57
CA ASP A 82 4.17 10.44 24.31
C ASP A 82 3.13 11.14 23.43
N ASP A 83 3.59 11.97 22.49
CA ASP A 83 2.74 12.76 21.58
C ASP A 83 2.96 12.39 20.12
N TYR A 84 1.84 12.30 19.38
CA TYR A 84 1.85 12.09 17.94
C TYR A 84 2.44 13.28 17.19
N SER A 85 3.26 12.99 16.17
CA SER A 85 3.65 13.98 15.16
C SER A 85 3.94 13.31 13.82
N ASP A 86 3.49 13.95 12.74
CA ASP A 86 3.80 13.53 11.37
C ASP A 86 5.30 13.62 11.03
N ALA A 87 6.06 14.38 11.81
CA ALA A 87 7.51 14.55 11.65
C ALA A 87 8.34 13.46 12.35
N LYS A 88 7.70 12.58 13.14
CA LYS A 88 8.38 11.55 13.92
C LYS A 88 8.25 10.19 13.26
N ASN A 89 9.38 9.49 13.11
CA ASN A 89 9.50 8.15 12.52
C ASN A 89 10.54 7.33 13.29
N VAL A 90 10.58 5.99 13.13
CA VAL A 90 11.74 5.24 13.69
C VAL A 90 12.94 5.47 12.79
N PHE A 91 12.77 5.29 11.48
CA PHE A 91 13.75 5.64 10.46
C PHE A 91 13.23 6.69 9.50
N ASP A 92 14.11 7.63 9.12
CA ASP A 92 13.82 8.68 8.14
C ASP A 92 15.05 8.96 7.24
N THR A 93 14.82 9.40 6.01
CA THR A 93 15.87 9.89 5.11
C THR A 93 16.23 11.36 5.39
N ALA A 94 15.39 12.12 6.09
CA ALA A 94 15.59 13.55 6.36
C ALA A 94 16.72 13.87 7.37
N TYR A 95 17.43 12.86 7.92
CA TYR A 95 18.53 13.09 8.86
C TYR A 95 19.83 13.46 8.15
N TYR A 96 20.62 14.31 8.80
CA TYR A 96 21.96 14.75 8.38
C TYR A 96 22.06 15.72 7.20
N GLY A 97 20.95 16.15 6.58
CA GLY A 97 21.00 17.07 5.43
C GLY A 97 21.77 16.50 4.23
N GLN A 98 21.91 15.17 4.18
CA GLN A 98 22.59 14.44 3.11
C GLN A 98 21.54 13.83 2.20
N ARG A 99 21.87 13.73 0.92
CA ARG A 99 21.07 12.97 -0.03
C ARG A 99 21.58 11.52 -0.07
N ILE A 100 20.66 10.57 0.01
CA ILE A 100 20.94 9.15 0.11
C ILE A 100 20.91 8.54 -1.29
N GLU A 101 22.03 7.98 -1.73
CA GLU A 101 22.15 7.24 -3.00
C GLU A 101 21.86 5.76 -2.78
N TYR A 102 22.22 5.23 -1.60
CA TYR A 102 21.92 3.85 -1.21
C TYR A 102 21.79 3.70 0.30
N ALA A 103 20.78 2.98 0.79
CA ALA A 103 20.75 2.44 2.15
C ALA A 103 19.88 1.18 2.19
N ALA A 104 20.11 0.30 3.17
CA ALA A 104 19.29 -0.91 3.33
C ALA A 104 18.97 -1.24 4.78
N LEU A 105 17.75 -1.74 5.00
CA LEU A 105 17.29 -2.32 6.25
C LEU A 105 16.99 -3.81 6.01
N ARG A 106 17.63 -4.71 6.76
CA ARG A 106 17.51 -6.15 6.54
C ARG A 106 17.30 -6.92 7.84
N ASN A 107 16.38 -7.88 7.86
CA ASN A 107 16.15 -8.78 9.00
C ASN A 107 15.84 -8.06 10.33
N LEU A 108 14.98 -7.04 10.31
CA LEU A 108 14.62 -6.23 11.48
C LEU A 108 13.13 -6.29 11.79
N THR A 109 12.77 -6.26 13.08
CA THR A 109 11.45 -5.80 13.52
C THR A 109 11.55 -4.34 13.97
N ILE A 110 10.78 -3.45 13.37
CA ILE A 110 10.77 -2.01 13.64
C ILE A 110 9.39 -1.65 14.19
N VAL A 111 9.36 -1.09 15.39
CA VAL A 111 8.13 -0.81 16.15
C VAL A 111 8.03 0.68 16.43
N SER A 112 6.90 1.28 16.07
CA SER A 112 6.60 2.70 16.30
C SER A 112 5.31 2.88 17.09
N TYR A 113 5.24 3.86 17.99
CA TYR A 113 4.01 4.28 18.68
C TYR A 113 3.93 5.80 18.84
N ASN A 114 2.83 6.41 18.39
CA ASN A 114 2.63 7.86 18.22
C ASN A 114 3.57 8.49 17.19
N LEU A 115 3.82 7.79 16.09
CA LEU A 115 4.67 8.24 14.97
C LEU A 115 3.91 8.09 13.65
N LYS A 116 4.34 8.80 12.60
CA LYS A 116 3.78 8.65 11.25
C LYS A 116 4.00 7.24 10.72
N ALA A 117 5.24 6.73 10.79
CA ALA A 117 5.60 5.40 10.34
C ALA A 117 6.83 4.81 11.08
N PRO A 118 6.97 3.48 11.11
CA PRO A 118 8.24 2.81 11.37
C PRO A 118 9.34 3.26 10.40
N VAL A 119 9.04 3.33 9.10
CA VAL A 119 10.00 3.80 8.09
C VAL A 119 9.34 4.86 7.22
N HIS A 120 9.97 6.02 7.18
CA HIS A 120 9.62 7.12 6.29
C HIS A 120 10.77 7.37 5.30
N ILE A 121 10.40 7.59 4.05
CA ILE A 121 11.32 7.92 2.96
C ILE A 121 10.80 9.20 2.36
N ASP A 122 11.51 10.29 2.64
CA ASP A 122 11.22 11.62 2.12
C ASP A 122 11.94 11.82 0.78
N ASP A 123 11.20 12.26 -0.24
CA ASP A 123 11.70 12.45 -1.59
C ASP A 123 12.78 13.54 -1.66
N GLU A 124 12.76 14.52 -0.74
CA GLU A 124 13.74 15.60 -0.72
C GLU A 124 15.18 15.08 -0.51
N TYR A 125 15.30 13.97 0.20
CA TYR A 125 16.56 13.41 0.69
C TYR A 125 16.97 12.10 0.03
N LEU A 126 16.15 11.54 -0.86
CA LEU A 126 16.53 10.38 -1.66
C LEU A 126 17.14 10.82 -3.02
N GLN A 127 18.12 10.08 -3.52
CA GLN A 127 18.70 10.24 -4.86
C GLN A 127 18.85 8.92 -5.61
N GLY A 128 18.88 7.80 -4.90
CA GLY A 128 19.00 6.49 -5.50
C GLY A 128 18.04 5.51 -4.88
N THR A 129 18.55 4.44 -4.28
CA THR A 129 17.75 3.28 -3.87
C THR A 129 17.74 3.07 -2.36
N ILE A 130 16.55 2.90 -1.79
CA ILE A 130 16.38 2.32 -0.45
C ILE A 130 15.84 0.89 -0.57
N GLU A 131 16.46 -0.05 0.14
CA GLU A 131 16.01 -1.44 0.20
C GLU A 131 15.51 -1.83 1.59
N LEU A 132 14.34 -2.46 1.66
CA LEU A 132 13.83 -3.13 2.85
C LEU A 132 13.72 -4.63 2.53
N VAL A 133 14.44 -5.48 3.26
CA VAL A 133 14.45 -6.93 3.01
C VAL A 133 14.18 -7.70 4.29
N ASP A 134 13.13 -8.52 4.28
CA ASP A 134 12.73 -9.35 5.42
C ASP A 134 12.56 -8.52 6.71
N CYS A 135 11.86 -7.39 6.60
CA CYS A 135 11.52 -6.53 7.73
C CYS A 135 10.10 -6.79 8.23
N THR A 136 9.86 -6.58 9.53
CA THR A 136 8.52 -6.47 10.12
C THR A 136 8.31 -5.05 10.61
N LEU A 137 7.29 -4.37 10.10
CA LEU A 137 6.95 -2.98 10.40
C LEU A 137 5.67 -2.98 11.25
N ILE A 138 5.78 -2.54 12.49
CA ILE A 138 4.67 -2.49 13.44
C ILE A 138 4.43 -1.04 13.82
N ASN A 139 3.30 -0.50 13.38
CA ASN A 139 2.78 0.76 13.87
C ASN A 139 1.71 0.47 14.93
N GLU A 140 2.01 0.79 16.20
CA GLU A 140 1.18 0.52 17.38
C GLU A 140 0.18 1.66 17.68
N ASN A 141 0.08 2.70 16.83
CA ASN A 141 -0.83 3.83 17.03
C ASN A 141 -2.22 3.35 17.49
N THR A 142 -2.69 3.88 18.62
CA THR A 142 -3.99 3.58 19.26
C THR A 142 -5.17 3.79 18.31
N PRO A 143 -6.36 3.22 18.61
CA PRO A 143 -7.45 3.06 17.64
C PRO A 143 -7.95 4.33 16.92
N ASP A 144 -7.67 5.54 17.44
CA ASP A 144 -8.38 6.78 17.12
C ASP A 144 -7.74 7.70 16.05
N MET A 145 -6.55 7.42 15.53
CA MET A 145 -5.87 8.38 14.62
C MET A 145 -6.24 8.31 13.13
N GLY A 146 -7.32 7.61 12.76
CA GLY A 146 -7.79 7.59 11.37
C GLY A 146 -6.78 7.03 10.36
N ASN A 147 -6.79 7.56 9.13
CA ASN A 147 -6.15 7.02 7.91
C ASN A 147 -4.61 6.87 7.92
N TYR A 148 -3.90 7.17 9.01
CA TYR A 148 -2.42 7.24 9.04
C TYR A 148 -1.74 6.09 9.79
N ARG A 149 -2.18 4.86 9.54
CA ARG A 149 -1.50 3.66 10.07
C ARG A 149 -0.43 3.20 9.08
N ASN A 150 0.59 4.00 8.80
CA ASN A 150 1.64 3.61 7.85
C ASN A 150 2.63 2.64 8.50
N GLY A 151 2.96 1.55 7.81
CA GLY A 151 4.16 0.75 8.10
C GLY A 151 5.37 1.30 7.33
N LEU A 152 5.16 1.59 6.06
CA LEU A 152 6.12 2.27 5.18
C LEU A 152 5.41 3.47 4.55
N ALA A 153 6.03 4.64 4.62
CA ALA A 153 5.55 5.86 3.97
C ALA A 153 6.65 6.45 3.09
N CYS A 154 6.40 6.55 1.79
CA CYS A 154 7.38 7.06 0.83
C CYS A 154 6.82 8.20 -0.01
N GLY A 155 7.53 9.32 -0.04
CA GLY A 155 7.53 10.25 -1.16
C GLY A 155 8.61 9.83 -2.15
N LEU A 156 8.33 9.80 -3.46
CA LEU A 156 9.38 9.63 -4.48
C LEU A 156 9.25 10.66 -5.60
N ARG A 157 10.39 11.00 -6.18
CA ARG A 157 10.54 11.77 -7.41
C ARG A 157 11.63 11.14 -8.27
N GLN A 158 11.69 11.52 -9.54
CA GLN A 158 12.74 11.24 -10.53
C GLN A 158 13.91 10.34 -10.10
N ASP A 159 14.12 9.22 -10.80
CA ASP A 159 15.22 8.25 -10.59
C ASP A 159 15.28 7.57 -9.21
N GLN A 160 14.46 7.99 -8.27
CA GLN A 160 14.41 7.40 -6.94
C GLN A 160 13.70 6.06 -6.97
N ARG A 161 14.21 5.15 -6.14
CA ARG A 161 13.73 3.79 -6.08
C ARG A 161 13.57 3.31 -4.65
N VAL A 162 12.43 2.73 -4.35
CA VAL A 162 12.20 2.00 -3.09
C VAL A 162 11.85 0.57 -3.43
N VAL A 163 12.56 -0.36 -2.79
CA VAL A 163 12.33 -1.78 -2.99
C VAL A 163 12.11 -2.50 -1.68
N ALA A 164 10.93 -3.09 -1.52
CA ALA A 164 10.56 -3.90 -0.37
C ALA A 164 10.42 -5.37 -0.78
N ARG A 165 11.14 -6.27 -0.10
CA ARG A 165 11.11 -7.73 -0.30
C ARG A 165 10.79 -8.42 1.02
N GLY A 166 9.74 -9.24 1.06
CA GLY A 166 9.39 -9.99 2.27
C GLY A 166 9.02 -9.12 3.46
N VAL A 167 8.56 -7.88 3.21
CA VAL A 167 8.16 -6.94 4.26
C VAL A 167 6.77 -7.31 4.79
N HIS A 168 6.67 -7.47 6.11
CA HIS A 168 5.41 -7.72 6.80
C HIS A 168 5.02 -6.46 7.58
N SER A 169 3.85 -5.90 7.30
CA SER A 169 3.36 -4.67 7.93
C SER A 169 1.98 -4.88 8.54
N ASN A 170 1.76 -4.36 9.75
CA ASN A 170 0.40 -4.24 10.32
C ASN A 170 -0.28 -2.92 9.89
N GLY A 171 0.45 -2.04 9.22
CA GLY A 171 -0.01 -0.79 8.65
C GLY A 171 0.12 -0.76 7.13
N MET A 172 -0.24 0.36 6.52
CA MET A 172 -0.17 0.63 5.09
C MET A 172 1.26 0.60 4.54
N LEU A 173 1.43 0.05 3.35
CA LEU A 173 2.58 0.32 2.49
C LEU A 173 2.16 1.44 1.54
N TRP A 174 2.61 2.65 1.84
CA TRP A 174 2.16 3.88 1.19
C TRP A 174 3.26 4.54 0.39
N MET A 175 2.87 5.04 -0.78
CA MET A 175 3.71 5.69 -1.78
C MET A 175 2.97 6.90 -2.33
N HIS A 176 3.61 8.06 -2.48
CA HIS A 176 3.08 9.20 -3.25
C HIS A 176 4.18 9.96 -4.01
N ASN A 177 3.87 10.54 -5.16
CA ASN A 177 4.88 11.28 -5.90
C ASN A 177 5.12 12.68 -5.33
N GLY A 178 6.37 13.15 -5.36
CA GLY A 178 6.70 14.55 -5.09
C GLY A 178 6.07 15.50 -6.11
N PHE A 179 5.66 16.69 -5.67
CA PHE A 179 4.82 17.61 -6.46
C PHE A 179 5.57 18.50 -7.47
N ASP A 180 6.90 18.43 -7.50
CA ASP A 180 7.70 19.38 -8.26
C ASP A 180 7.86 18.99 -9.74
N SER A 181 7.85 20.02 -10.59
CA SER A 181 7.82 19.88 -12.05
C SER A 181 9.17 19.50 -12.64
N TYR A 182 9.34 18.25 -13.08
CA TYR A 182 10.59 17.82 -13.73
C TYR A 182 10.35 16.93 -14.95
N ALA A 183 11.13 17.16 -16.01
CA ALA A 183 11.24 16.29 -17.16
C ALA A 183 12.44 15.34 -16.93
N GLY A 184 12.21 14.03 -16.86
CA GLY A 184 13.25 13.04 -16.54
C GLY A 184 12.76 11.60 -16.54
N GLU A 185 13.62 10.68 -16.09
CA GLU A 185 13.28 9.28 -15.79
C GLU A 185 12.34 9.22 -14.56
N GLY A 186 11.31 8.36 -14.62
CA GLY A 186 10.33 8.23 -13.54
C GLY A 186 10.88 7.54 -12.29
N CYS A 187 10.14 7.61 -11.19
CA CYS A 187 10.48 6.89 -9.96
C CYS A 187 10.02 5.42 -10.00
N ARG A 188 10.53 4.60 -9.08
CA ARG A 188 10.23 3.17 -9.00
C ARG A 188 9.84 2.74 -7.60
N PHE A 189 8.62 2.25 -7.43
CA PHE A 189 8.14 1.65 -6.19
C PHE A 189 7.87 0.16 -6.38
N GLU A 190 8.62 -0.67 -5.68
CA GLU A 190 8.66 -2.11 -5.95
C GLU A 190 8.40 -2.93 -4.69
N LEU A 191 7.32 -3.70 -4.70
CA LEU A 191 6.88 -4.58 -3.63
C LEU A 191 6.93 -6.04 -4.10
N TYR A 192 7.67 -6.87 -3.39
CA TYR A 192 7.83 -8.29 -3.70
C TYR A 192 7.56 -9.15 -2.47
N ASN A 193 6.58 -10.05 -2.55
CA ASN A 193 6.22 -10.98 -1.47
C ASN A 193 5.92 -10.25 -0.14
N CYS A 194 5.36 -9.04 -0.22
CA CYS A 194 5.01 -8.24 0.94
C CYS A 194 3.63 -8.63 1.49
N ILE A 195 3.45 -8.49 2.80
CA ILE A 195 2.18 -8.73 3.49
C ILE A 195 1.80 -7.46 4.22
N SER A 196 0.66 -6.88 3.85
CA SER A 196 0.15 -5.65 4.46
C SER A 196 -1.37 -5.62 4.38
N PRO A 197 -2.11 -5.10 5.37
CA PRO A 197 -3.55 -4.92 5.20
C PRO A 197 -3.88 -3.95 4.04
N PHE A 198 -3.04 -2.93 3.82
CA PHE A 198 -3.25 -1.91 2.79
C PHE A 198 -1.98 -1.68 1.97
N ILE A 199 -2.11 -1.68 0.64
CA ILE A 199 -1.12 -1.11 -0.28
C ILE A 199 -1.79 0.11 -0.91
N VAL A 200 -1.15 1.26 -0.83
CA VAL A 200 -1.74 2.51 -1.30
C VAL A 200 -0.75 3.28 -2.13
N ILE A 201 -1.14 3.54 -3.39
CA ILE A 201 -0.37 4.32 -4.35
C ILE A 201 -1.12 5.64 -4.55
N GLY A 202 -0.57 6.72 -4.03
CA GLY A 202 -1.12 8.05 -4.09
C GLY A 202 -0.47 8.94 -5.15
N GLU A 203 -1.19 10.01 -5.48
CA GLU A 203 -0.68 11.15 -6.26
C GLU A 203 -0.17 10.76 -7.65
N LEU A 204 -1.06 10.09 -8.41
CA LEU A 204 -0.84 9.60 -9.78
C LEU A 204 -0.67 10.69 -10.87
N ILE A 205 -0.16 11.87 -10.53
CA ILE A 205 -0.22 13.09 -11.36
C ILE A 205 1.15 13.74 -11.59
N THR A 206 2.10 13.03 -12.22
CA THR A 206 3.42 13.64 -12.55
C THR A 206 4.03 13.11 -13.86
N TYR A 207 4.20 13.96 -14.87
CA TYR A 207 5.18 13.93 -16.00
C TYR A 207 5.50 12.65 -16.82
N GLY A 208 4.96 11.47 -16.50
CA GLY A 208 5.16 10.21 -17.25
C GLY A 208 6.37 9.37 -16.78
N ASN A 209 6.27 8.04 -16.96
CA ASN A 209 7.34 7.02 -16.81
C ASN A 209 7.64 6.46 -15.39
N ASP A 210 6.82 6.74 -14.38
CA ASP A 210 6.94 6.06 -13.09
C ASP A 210 6.59 4.56 -13.23
N THR A 211 7.18 3.72 -12.37
CA THR A 211 6.91 2.28 -12.37
C THR A 211 6.52 1.80 -10.98
N VAL A 212 5.38 1.14 -10.89
CA VAL A 212 4.94 0.43 -9.68
C VAL A 212 4.90 -1.05 -9.97
N ILE A 213 5.67 -1.83 -9.20
CA ILE A 213 5.69 -3.29 -9.28
C ILE A 213 5.11 -3.83 -7.98
N VAL A 214 4.06 -4.64 -8.07
CA VAL A 214 3.50 -5.39 -6.95
C VAL A 214 3.43 -6.85 -7.36
N GLU A 215 4.31 -7.66 -6.79
CA GLU A 215 4.45 -9.06 -7.16
C GLU A 215 4.43 -9.97 -5.92
N GLY A 216 3.63 -11.04 -5.97
CA GLY A 216 3.51 -12.02 -4.89
C GLY A 216 2.98 -11.45 -3.57
N CYS A 217 2.40 -10.25 -3.58
CA CYS A 217 1.99 -9.55 -2.38
C CYS A 217 0.60 -10.01 -1.90
N ARG A 218 0.37 -9.93 -0.58
CA ARG A 218 -0.93 -10.18 0.04
C ARG A 218 -1.44 -8.91 0.72
N ALA A 219 -2.63 -8.46 0.31
CA ALA A 219 -3.31 -7.32 0.92
C ALA A 219 -4.83 -7.44 0.93
N GLU A 220 -5.48 -6.81 1.90
CA GLU A 220 -6.93 -6.68 1.89
C GLU A 220 -7.34 -5.64 0.84
N PHE A 221 -6.63 -4.51 0.81
CA PHE A 221 -6.88 -3.42 -0.12
C PHE A 221 -5.62 -3.06 -0.92
N LEU A 222 -5.78 -2.91 -2.22
CA LEU A 222 -4.91 -2.10 -3.07
C LEU A 222 -5.68 -0.85 -3.49
N ARG A 223 -5.26 0.31 -2.98
CA ARG A 223 -5.92 1.59 -3.26
C ARG A 223 -5.04 2.49 -4.09
N TYR A 224 -5.63 3.04 -5.14
CA TYR A 224 -5.06 4.09 -5.95
C TYR A 224 -5.69 5.43 -5.53
N LEU A 225 -4.91 6.30 -4.87
CA LEU A 225 -5.39 7.60 -4.43
C LEU A 225 -5.07 8.66 -5.48
N TYR A 226 -6.12 9.26 -6.04
CA TYR A 226 -5.98 10.47 -6.84
C TYR A 226 -6.15 11.70 -5.93
N ILE A 227 -5.04 12.24 -5.43
CA ILE A 227 -5.04 13.46 -4.62
C ILE A 227 -4.98 14.70 -5.53
N LYS A 228 -6.12 15.38 -5.63
CA LYS A 228 -6.29 16.65 -6.32
C LYS A 228 -5.82 17.79 -5.41
N GLY A 229 -4.51 18.03 -5.39
CA GLY A 229 -3.98 19.28 -4.86
C GLY A 229 -4.37 20.47 -5.75
N VAL A 230 -4.52 21.65 -5.14
CA VAL A 230 -4.72 22.95 -5.81
C VAL A 230 -3.68 23.21 -6.93
N ALA A 231 -2.54 22.51 -6.89
CA ALA A 231 -1.49 22.50 -7.91
C ALA A 231 -1.97 22.06 -9.31
N VAL A 232 -2.94 21.14 -9.44
CA VAL A 232 -3.38 20.61 -10.75
C VAL A 232 -4.11 21.66 -11.59
N GLN A 233 -4.74 22.66 -10.99
CA GLN A 233 -5.39 23.74 -11.75
C GLN A 233 -4.39 24.55 -12.59
N ARG A 234 -3.12 24.62 -12.17
CA ARG A 234 -2.04 25.33 -12.89
C ARG A 234 -1.29 24.45 -13.89
N LEU A 235 -1.40 23.12 -13.78
CA LEU A 235 -0.61 22.15 -14.55
C LEU A 235 -1.43 21.37 -15.59
N ARG A 236 -2.69 21.76 -15.86
CA ARG A 236 -3.65 21.04 -16.73
C ARG A 236 -3.11 20.60 -18.09
N SER A 237 -2.20 21.35 -18.72
CA SER A 237 -1.62 21.02 -20.03
C SER A 237 -0.53 19.94 -19.98
N TYR A 238 -0.11 19.49 -18.79
CA TYR A 238 1.01 18.56 -18.58
C TYR A 238 0.61 17.27 -17.84
N VAL A 239 -0.69 17.07 -17.57
CA VAL A 239 -1.17 15.88 -16.87
C VAL A 239 -1.21 14.70 -17.86
N GLN A 240 -0.27 13.78 -17.72
CA GLN A 240 -0.28 12.46 -18.35
C GLN A 240 -0.39 11.40 -17.25
N SER A 241 -1.03 10.26 -17.54
CA SER A 241 -1.00 9.10 -16.63
C SER A 241 0.46 8.72 -16.39
N SER A 242 0.93 8.86 -15.15
CA SER A 242 2.36 8.82 -14.88
C SER A 242 2.93 7.43 -14.66
N PHE A 243 2.08 6.43 -14.39
CA PHE A 243 2.52 5.12 -13.91
C PHE A 243 2.32 4.00 -14.92
N SER A 244 3.35 3.16 -15.03
CA SER A 244 3.26 1.78 -15.48
C SER A 244 3.07 0.86 -14.26
N PHE A 245 2.12 -0.06 -14.34
CA PHE A 245 1.83 -1.01 -13.27
C PHE A 245 2.16 -2.43 -13.70
N GLU A 246 2.95 -3.13 -12.89
CA GLU A 246 3.18 -4.56 -13.02
C GLU A 246 2.59 -5.30 -11.80
N LEU A 247 1.41 -5.89 -11.98
CA LEU A 247 0.71 -6.65 -10.94
C LEU A 247 0.78 -8.14 -11.27
N ARG A 248 1.47 -8.96 -10.45
CA ARG A 248 1.73 -10.38 -10.75
C ARG A 248 1.62 -11.27 -9.54
N GLY A 249 0.84 -12.35 -9.64
CA GLY A 249 0.77 -13.40 -8.61
C GLY A 249 0.31 -12.90 -7.23
N ASN A 250 -0.42 -11.78 -7.18
CA ASN A 250 -0.87 -11.18 -5.94
C ASN A 250 -2.12 -11.88 -5.38
N SER A 251 -2.29 -11.80 -4.06
CA SER A 251 -3.50 -12.16 -3.34
C SER A 251 -4.09 -10.88 -2.75
N ILE A 252 -4.79 -10.11 -3.58
CA ILE A 252 -5.46 -8.86 -3.20
C ILE A 252 -6.96 -9.11 -3.08
N ASP A 253 -7.54 -8.75 -1.95
CA ASP A 253 -8.97 -8.96 -1.74
C ASP A 253 -9.82 -7.87 -2.43
N TYR A 254 -9.40 -6.61 -2.47
CA TYR A 254 -10.14 -5.54 -3.13
C TYR A 254 -9.23 -4.50 -3.76
N VAL A 255 -9.63 -4.01 -4.93
CA VAL A 255 -8.97 -2.92 -5.64
C VAL A 255 -9.94 -1.77 -5.80
N GLU A 256 -9.52 -0.58 -5.39
CA GLU A 256 -10.25 0.65 -5.65
C GLU A 256 -9.31 1.77 -6.09
N ALA A 257 -9.86 2.64 -6.91
CA ALA A 257 -9.36 3.99 -7.09
C ALA A 257 -10.30 4.94 -6.38
N VAL A 258 -9.73 5.89 -5.66
CA VAL A 258 -10.49 6.86 -4.87
C VAL A 258 -10.05 8.24 -5.31
N THR A 259 -11.02 9.10 -5.57
CA THR A 259 -10.76 10.51 -5.88
C THR A 259 -10.86 11.34 -4.62
N THR A 260 -10.21 12.50 -4.57
CA THR A 260 -10.41 13.48 -3.46
C THR A 260 -11.87 13.85 -3.18
N SER A 261 -12.77 13.77 -4.17
CA SER A 261 -14.20 13.99 -3.97
C SER A 261 -14.83 12.97 -3.03
N ASP A 262 -14.31 11.74 -3.02
CA ASP A 262 -14.78 10.65 -2.15
C ASP A 262 -14.26 10.80 -0.71
N LEU A 263 -13.27 11.67 -0.48
CA LEU A 263 -12.68 12.00 0.83
C LEU A 263 -13.21 13.32 1.42
N GLY A 264 -14.27 13.91 0.86
CA GLY A 264 -14.90 15.12 1.40
C GLY A 264 -14.30 16.45 0.91
N TYR A 265 -13.37 16.43 -0.05
CA TYR A 265 -12.88 17.66 -0.69
C TYR A 265 -13.78 18.04 -1.87
N THR A 266 -14.48 19.16 -1.75
CA THR A 266 -15.55 19.56 -2.70
C THR A 266 -15.04 19.97 -4.09
N SER A 267 -15.65 19.37 -5.12
CA SER A 267 -15.82 19.79 -6.52
C SER A 267 -14.60 19.79 -7.46
N ILE A 268 -14.60 18.88 -8.44
CA ILE A 268 -14.80 19.10 -9.90
C ILE A 268 -14.71 17.69 -10.51
N PRO A 269 -15.78 17.17 -11.11
CA PRO A 269 -15.73 15.96 -11.94
C PRO A 269 -15.24 16.39 -13.33
N THR A 270 -13.98 16.11 -13.69
CA THR A 270 -13.55 16.18 -15.10
C THR A 270 -12.29 15.38 -15.39
N ALA A 271 -11.25 15.44 -14.56
CA ALA A 271 -9.95 14.87 -14.95
C ALA A 271 -9.93 13.33 -15.00
N PHE A 272 -10.69 12.64 -14.14
CA PHE A 272 -10.72 11.17 -14.11
C PHE A 272 -11.55 10.60 -15.26
N ASP A 273 -12.71 11.20 -15.56
CA ASP A 273 -13.55 10.83 -16.71
C ASP A 273 -12.84 11.12 -18.05
N GLU A 274 -12.05 12.19 -18.12
CA GLU A 274 -11.28 12.58 -19.32
C GLU A 274 -10.00 11.74 -19.54
N LEU A 275 -9.26 11.36 -18.49
CA LEU A 275 -8.08 10.48 -18.63
C LEU A 275 -8.46 9.03 -18.95
N CYS A 276 -9.67 8.63 -18.57
CA CYS A 276 -10.09 7.24 -18.57
C CYS A 276 -11.21 6.94 -19.58
N GLU A 277 -11.73 7.92 -20.32
CA GLU A 277 -12.94 7.77 -21.16
C GLU A 277 -14.12 7.12 -20.40
N GLY A 278 -14.21 7.31 -19.09
CA GLY A 278 -15.18 6.62 -18.23
C GLY A 278 -14.94 5.12 -17.98
N LYS A 279 -13.80 4.56 -18.42
CA LYS A 279 -13.37 3.18 -18.17
C LYS A 279 -12.21 3.18 -17.18
N TRP A 280 -12.39 2.60 -16.00
CA TRP A 280 -11.33 2.59 -15.00
C TRP A 280 -10.06 1.95 -15.61
N SER A 281 -8.96 2.69 -15.74
CA SER A 281 -7.67 2.14 -16.21
C SER A 281 -7.00 1.23 -15.17
N ILE A 282 -7.64 1.08 -14.01
CA ILE A 282 -7.15 0.32 -12.89
C ILE A 282 -7.90 -1.00 -12.88
N SER A 283 -7.40 -1.93 -13.69
CA SER A 283 -7.76 -3.34 -13.59
C SER A 283 -6.58 -4.09 -12.96
N ASP A 284 -6.83 -4.85 -11.90
CA ASP A 284 -5.89 -5.87 -11.43
C ASP A 284 -6.30 -7.20 -12.04
N PRO A 285 -5.50 -7.79 -12.94
CA PRO A 285 -5.85 -9.03 -13.64
C PRO A 285 -6.00 -10.24 -12.70
N SER A 286 -5.59 -10.13 -11.44
CA SER A 286 -5.85 -11.16 -10.43
C SER A 286 -7.31 -11.24 -9.98
N ILE A 287 -8.06 -10.13 -10.07
CA ILE A 287 -9.46 -10.04 -9.60
C ILE A 287 -10.44 -9.37 -10.57
N HIS A 288 -9.94 -8.77 -11.65
CA HIS A 288 -10.73 -8.08 -12.66
C HIS A 288 -10.68 -8.81 -14.01
N ARG A 289 -11.78 -8.75 -14.73
CA ARG A 289 -11.94 -9.28 -16.08
C ARG A 289 -12.47 -8.21 -17.01
N PHE A 290 -11.86 -8.12 -18.19
CA PHE A 290 -12.38 -7.31 -19.28
C PHE A 290 -13.34 -8.17 -20.11
N VAL A 291 -14.63 -7.85 -20.07
CA VAL A 291 -15.70 -8.69 -20.62
C VAL A 291 -16.70 -7.87 -21.42
N ARG A 292 -17.33 -8.51 -22.41
CA ARG A 292 -18.36 -7.90 -23.26
C ARG A 292 -19.74 -8.01 -22.60
N ASN A 293 -20.58 -6.98 -22.70
CA ASN A 293 -22.01 -7.10 -22.38
C ASN A 293 -22.76 -7.79 -23.54
N ASN A 294 -23.13 -9.05 -23.36
CA ASN A 294 -23.93 -9.84 -24.30
C ASN A 294 -25.45 -9.68 -24.07
N GLY A 295 -25.84 -8.98 -23.00
CA GLY A 295 -27.22 -8.68 -22.67
C GLY A 295 -27.85 -7.63 -23.58
N LYS A 296 -29.18 -7.48 -23.45
CA LYS A 296 -29.97 -6.50 -24.21
C LYS A 296 -30.07 -5.12 -23.56
N ALA A 297 -29.61 -4.98 -22.32
CA ALA A 297 -29.73 -3.77 -21.52
C ALA A 297 -28.36 -3.33 -20.99
N ASP A 298 -28.23 -2.04 -20.71
CA ASP A 298 -27.03 -1.49 -20.08
C ASP A 298 -26.78 -2.14 -18.72
N ILE A 299 -25.53 -2.49 -18.46
CA ILE A 299 -25.06 -2.88 -17.13
C ILE A 299 -24.53 -1.61 -16.49
N GLY A 300 -25.23 -1.08 -15.48
CA GLY A 300 -24.75 0.08 -14.74
C GLY A 300 -23.62 -0.29 -13.78
N LYS A 301 -22.77 0.69 -13.44
CA LYS A 301 -21.75 0.53 -12.39
C LYS A 301 -22.36 0.02 -11.09
N GLY A 302 -21.70 -0.93 -10.44
CA GLY A 302 -22.16 -1.59 -9.22
C GLY A 302 -23.26 -2.64 -9.44
N SER A 303 -23.67 -2.88 -10.69
CA SER A 303 -24.63 -3.94 -10.98
C SER A 303 -24.00 -5.31 -10.82
N LEU A 304 -24.77 -6.24 -10.25
CA LEU A 304 -24.45 -7.66 -10.28
C LEU A 304 -24.53 -8.18 -11.72
N VAL A 305 -23.60 -9.06 -12.10
CA VAL A 305 -23.55 -9.66 -13.42
C VAL A 305 -23.48 -11.18 -13.37
N SER A 306 -23.94 -11.80 -14.45
CA SER A 306 -23.86 -13.24 -14.68
C SER A 306 -23.15 -13.52 -16.00
N GLN A 307 -22.50 -14.67 -16.08
CA GLN A 307 -21.83 -15.10 -17.29
C GLN A 307 -22.85 -15.42 -18.40
N ASP A 308 -22.57 -14.99 -19.62
CA ASP A 308 -23.39 -15.26 -20.81
C ASP A 308 -22.46 -15.53 -22.00
N GLY A 309 -22.14 -16.82 -22.22
CA GLY A 309 -21.12 -17.23 -23.17
C GLY A 309 -19.72 -16.77 -22.78
N ASP A 310 -19.07 -16.04 -23.67
CA ASP A 310 -17.75 -15.41 -23.48
C ASP A 310 -17.82 -14.00 -22.84
N GLY A 311 -19.03 -13.49 -22.61
CA GLY A 311 -19.29 -12.20 -22.00
C GLY A 311 -20.15 -12.30 -20.75
N VAL A 312 -20.82 -11.19 -20.42
CA VAL A 312 -21.68 -11.04 -19.25
C VAL A 312 -23.02 -10.42 -19.62
N LYS A 313 -24.02 -10.64 -18.77
CA LYS A 313 -25.30 -9.92 -18.76
C LYS A 313 -25.60 -9.42 -17.35
N ARG A 314 -26.54 -8.49 -17.23
CA ARG A 314 -27.08 -8.09 -15.93
C ARG A 314 -27.66 -9.33 -15.23
N TRP A 315 -27.29 -9.53 -13.96
CA TRP A 315 -27.79 -10.62 -13.15
C TRP A 315 -29.32 -10.56 -13.03
N THR A 316 -29.96 -11.71 -13.14
CA THR A 316 -31.40 -11.89 -12.91
C THR A 316 -31.65 -13.04 -11.94
N PRO A 317 -32.81 -13.04 -11.24
CA PRO A 317 -33.12 -14.09 -10.26
C PRO A 317 -33.00 -15.50 -10.84
N GLY A 318 -32.21 -16.33 -10.17
CA GLY A 318 -31.91 -17.70 -10.61
C GLY A 318 -30.58 -17.85 -11.38
N ASP A 319 -29.97 -16.75 -11.83
CA ASP A 319 -28.62 -16.81 -12.41
C ASP A 319 -27.55 -17.01 -11.32
N LEU A 320 -26.44 -17.66 -11.70
CA LEU A 320 -25.22 -17.65 -10.88
C LEU A 320 -24.57 -16.27 -10.95
N LEU A 321 -24.12 -15.77 -9.80
CA LEU A 321 -23.33 -14.53 -9.73
C LEU A 321 -21.95 -14.80 -10.33
N TYR A 322 -21.59 -14.00 -11.33
CA TYR A 322 -20.24 -13.99 -11.90
C TYR A 322 -19.37 -12.92 -11.25
N GLY A 323 -19.95 -11.76 -10.92
CA GLY A 323 -19.20 -10.65 -10.33
C GLY A 323 -20.02 -9.37 -10.23
N THR A 324 -19.33 -8.26 -10.04
CA THR A 324 -19.92 -6.91 -10.03
C THR A 324 -19.26 -6.04 -11.09
N ALA A 325 -20.07 -5.27 -11.84
CA ALA A 325 -19.56 -4.35 -12.84
C ALA A 325 -18.88 -3.13 -12.18
N MET A 326 -17.64 -2.85 -12.58
CA MET A 326 -16.88 -1.69 -12.11
C MET A 326 -17.15 -0.44 -12.98
N ASP A 327 -17.62 -0.66 -14.20
CA ASP A 327 -17.98 0.36 -15.19
C ASP A 327 -19.46 0.30 -15.57
N ALA A 328 -19.92 1.32 -16.31
CA ALA A 328 -21.13 1.20 -17.12
C ALA A 328 -20.79 0.50 -18.44
N ILE A 329 -21.49 -0.59 -18.78
CA ILE A 329 -21.20 -1.43 -19.94
C ILE A 329 -22.44 -1.51 -20.85
N PRO A 330 -22.51 -0.72 -21.94
CA PRO A 330 -23.59 -0.79 -22.91
C PRO A 330 -23.66 -2.14 -23.64
N PRO A 331 -24.82 -2.56 -24.18
CA PRO A 331 -24.96 -3.76 -25.00
C PRO A 331 -23.96 -3.80 -26.16
N GLY A 332 -23.22 -4.90 -26.26
CA GLY A 332 -22.23 -5.11 -27.32
C GLY A 332 -20.86 -4.48 -27.06
N ASP A 333 -20.71 -3.67 -26.00
CA ASP A 333 -19.44 -3.06 -25.60
C ASP A 333 -18.73 -3.86 -24.51
N TYR A 334 -17.50 -3.46 -24.18
CA TYR A 334 -16.67 -4.07 -23.15
C TYR A 334 -16.47 -3.16 -21.95
N GLY A 335 -16.36 -3.77 -20.77
CA GLY A 335 -16.00 -3.09 -19.53
C GLY A 335 -15.39 -4.04 -18.51
N ILE A 336 -15.12 -3.52 -17.33
CA ILE A 336 -14.46 -4.27 -16.25
C ILE A 336 -15.49 -4.86 -15.29
N VAL A 337 -15.34 -6.15 -15.00
CA VAL A 337 -16.07 -6.87 -13.95
C VAL A 337 -15.07 -7.36 -12.92
N GLN A 338 -15.40 -7.16 -11.64
CA GLN A 338 -14.71 -7.83 -10.56
C GLN A 338 -15.37 -9.19 -10.30
N ASP A 339 -14.67 -10.26 -10.72
CA ASP A 339 -15.14 -11.65 -10.65
C ASP A 339 -14.56 -12.41 -9.45
N ARG A 340 -13.65 -11.79 -8.69
CA ARG A 340 -13.00 -12.37 -7.50
C ARG A 340 -12.79 -11.31 -6.40
N GLY A 341 -12.36 -11.76 -5.23
CA GLY A 341 -12.10 -10.87 -4.10
C GLY A 341 -13.39 -10.36 -3.47
N ILE A 342 -13.35 -9.19 -2.83
CA ILE A 342 -14.44 -8.57 -2.09
C ILE A 342 -15.26 -7.66 -3.01
N VAL A 343 -16.54 -7.96 -3.19
CA VAL A 343 -17.52 -7.06 -3.83
C VAL A 343 -18.48 -6.48 -2.79
N PHE A 344 -19.19 -5.41 -3.17
CA PHE A 344 -20.20 -4.77 -2.33
C PHE A 344 -21.60 -5.12 -2.85
N ILE A 345 -22.40 -5.79 -2.03
CA ILE A 345 -23.75 -6.24 -2.38
C ILE A 345 -24.74 -5.68 -1.36
N SER A 346 -25.88 -5.14 -1.78
CA SER A 346 -26.90 -4.70 -0.83
C SER A 346 -27.42 -5.89 -0.02
N ALA A 347 -27.39 -5.80 1.30
CA ALA A 347 -28.00 -6.80 2.17
C ALA A 347 -29.54 -6.68 2.14
N HIS A 348 -30.24 -7.79 2.33
CA HIS A 348 -31.69 -7.73 2.58
C HIS A 348 -31.94 -7.02 3.93
N PRO A 349 -32.95 -6.13 4.05
CA PRO A 349 -33.19 -5.36 5.28
C PRO A 349 -33.36 -6.22 6.54
N ASP A 350 -33.89 -7.43 6.35
CA ASP A 350 -34.16 -8.39 7.42
C ASP A 350 -33.02 -9.41 7.62
N ALA A 351 -31.92 -9.30 6.86
CA ALA A 351 -30.77 -10.19 7.02
C ALA A 351 -29.91 -9.77 8.22
N GLU A 352 -29.50 -10.78 9.00
CA GLU A 352 -28.43 -10.67 9.99
C GLU A 352 -27.33 -11.64 9.57
N LEU A 353 -26.16 -11.08 9.25
CA LEU A 353 -25.02 -11.82 8.71
C LEU A 353 -23.80 -11.63 9.60
N ALA A 354 -23.26 -12.74 10.09
CA ALA A 354 -22.02 -12.76 10.84
C ALA A 354 -20.81 -12.72 9.89
N GLU A 355 -19.65 -12.32 10.41
CA GLU A 355 -18.41 -12.38 9.65
C GLU A 355 -18.08 -13.83 9.24
N ASN A 356 -17.64 -14.01 7.99
CA ASN A 356 -17.37 -15.28 7.32
C ASN A 356 -18.59 -16.17 7.12
N GLU A 357 -19.80 -15.66 7.35
CA GLU A 357 -21.01 -16.40 7.06
C GLU A 357 -21.20 -16.57 5.54
N PRO A 358 -21.55 -17.78 5.05
CA PRO A 358 -21.89 -18.00 3.65
C PRO A 358 -23.11 -17.17 3.22
N VAL A 359 -23.01 -16.56 2.04
CA VAL A 359 -24.03 -15.66 1.48
C VAL A 359 -24.61 -16.26 0.20
N GLU A 360 -25.92 -16.07 0.00
CA GLU A 360 -26.61 -16.25 -1.29
C GLU A 360 -27.35 -14.95 -1.69
N LEU A 361 -27.86 -14.90 -2.93
CA LEU A 361 -28.71 -13.80 -3.40
C LEU A 361 -30.18 -14.23 -3.37
N ASP A 362 -31.04 -13.38 -2.82
CA ASP A 362 -32.49 -13.55 -2.93
C ASP A 362 -33.02 -13.17 -4.32
N SER A 363 -34.34 -13.29 -4.53
CA SER A 363 -34.97 -12.95 -5.82
C SER A 363 -34.92 -11.46 -6.19
N SER A 364 -34.44 -10.59 -5.30
CA SER A 364 -34.23 -9.17 -5.57
C SER A 364 -32.76 -8.84 -5.85
N GLY A 365 -31.86 -9.83 -5.76
CA GLY A 365 -30.42 -9.63 -5.89
C GLY A 365 -29.78 -9.04 -4.63
N ARG A 366 -30.44 -9.19 -3.48
CA ARG A 366 -29.91 -8.78 -2.18
C ARG A 366 -29.26 -9.96 -1.47
N ALA A 367 -28.18 -9.68 -0.75
CA ALA A 367 -27.46 -10.67 0.02
C ALA A 367 -28.27 -11.12 1.25
N VAL A 368 -28.39 -12.43 1.41
CA VAL A 368 -29.01 -13.10 2.56
C VAL A 368 -28.13 -14.25 3.04
N ARG A 369 -28.39 -14.76 4.25
CA ARG A 369 -27.73 -15.97 4.76
C ARG A 369 -27.98 -17.12 3.79
N GLN A 370 -26.92 -17.86 3.44
CA GLN A 370 -27.09 -19.04 2.60
C GLN A 370 -28.02 -20.05 3.27
N GLY A 371 -29.08 -20.43 2.54
CA GLY A 371 -29.97 -21.52 2.88
C GLY A 371 -29.81 -22.63 1.86
N ASN A 372 -30.67 -22.59 0.83
CA ASN A 372 -30.73 -23.61 -0.22
C ASN A 372 -30.26 -23.09 -1.60
N GLY A 373 -29.95 -21.80 -1.71
CA GLY A 373 -29.45 -21.18 -2.92
C GLY A 373 -27.96 -21.42 -3.16
N ALA A 374 -27.50 -20.95 -4.31
CA ALA A 374 -26.09 -21.00 -4.66
C ALA A 374 -25.29 -20.05 -3.76
N LYS A 375 -24.24 -20.58 -3.11
CA LYS A 375 -23.28 -19.77 -2.38
C LYS A 375 -22.60 -18.80 -3.34
N VAL A 376 -22.71 -17.50 -3.08
CA VAL A 376 -22.01 -16.47 -3.85
C VAL A 376 -20.68 -16.07 -3.24
N GLY A 377 -20.52 -16.25 -1.93
CA GLY A 377 -19.32 -15.85 -1.20
C GLY A 377 -19.48 -15.93 0.30
N GLU A 378 -18.62 -15.20 1.00
CA GLU A 378 -18.62 -15.08 2.46
C GLU A 378 -18.61 -13.61 2.89
N ALA A 379 -19.43 -13.27 3.88
CA ALA A 379 -19.49 -11.92 4.44
C ALA A 379 -18.14 -11.53 5.09
N LYS A 380 -17.70 -10.29 4.88
CA LYS A 380 -16.50 -9.70 5.50
C LYS A 380 -16.89 -8.56 6.44
N GLY A 381 -17.42 -8.95 7.60
CA GLY A 381 -17.88 -8.08 8.67
C GLY A 381 -19.23 -8.53 9.23
N TRP A 382 -19.61 -7.95 10.36
CA TRP A 382 -20.92 -8.16 10.98
C TRP A 382 -21.93 -7.15 10.44
N TYR A 383 -23.10 -7.62 10.02
CA TYR A 383 -24.15 -6.79 9.46
C TYR A 383 -25.49 -7.05 10.15
N THR A 384 -26.02 -5.98 10.75
CA THR A 384 -27.30 -5.98 11.45
C THR A 384 -28.23 -4.98 10.80
N HIS A 385 -29.29 -5.47 10.15
CA HIS A 385 -30.46 -4.72 9.65
C HIS A 385 -30.23 -3.48 8.75
N GLY A 386 -31.10 -3.33 7.76
CA GLY A 386 -31.20 -2.13 6.91
C GLY A 386 -30.47 -2.21 5.56
N ASP A 387 -30.72 -1.22 4.70
CA ASP A 387 -30.14 -1.13 3.34
C ASP A 387 -28.69 -0.64 3.40
N ARG A 388 -27.75 -1.50 3.80
CA ARG A 388 -26.30 -1.24 3.74
C ARG A 388 -25.62 -2.18 2.75
N LEU A 389 -24.51 -1.71 2.16
CA LEU A 389 -23.65 -2.54 1.33
C LEU A 389 -22.84 -3.51 2.19
N LEU A 390 -23.09 -4.80 2.00
CA LEU A 390 -22.34 -5.93 2.54
C LEU A 390 -21.06 -6.14 1.73
N LYS A 391 -19.92 -6.21 2.42
CA LYS A 391 -18.68 -6.74 1.83
C LYS A 391 -18.80 -8.26 1.70
N VAL A 392 -18.69 -8.80 0.49
CA VAL A 392 -18.77 -10.23 0.21
C VAL A 392 -17.51 -10.65 -0.53
N LYS A 393 -16.73 -11.56 0.06
CA LYS A 393 -15.61 -12.21 -0.64
C LYS A 393 -16.18 -13.32 -1.51
N LEU A 394 -16.08 -13.14 -2.83
CA LEU A 394 -16.48 -14.12 -3.85
C LEU A 394 -15.65 -15.40 -3.70
N MET A 395 -16.27 -16.53 -4.07
CA MET A 395 -15.66 -17.87 -4.00
C MET A 395 -14.66 -18.17 -5.11
#